data_AF-A0A7J9VTB9-F1
#
_entry.id   AF-A0A7J9VTB9-F1
#
_cell.length_a   1.000
_cell.length_b   1.000
_cell.length_c   1.000
_cell.angle_alpha   90.00
_cell.angle_beta   90.00
_cell.angle_gamma   90.00
#
_symmetry.space_group_name_H-M   'P 1'
#
loop_
_entity.id
_entity.type
_entity.pdbx_description
1 polymer ?
#
loop_
_entity_poly.entity_id
_entity_poly.type
_entity_poly.pdbx_seq_one_letter_code
_entity_poly.pdbx_strand_id
1 'polypeptide(L)' 'MFDEMGTGWRLLPTAANRQPAFGLYWREPGGSAYRAFAICLLGVDGEAIAEIALFQQPELFESFALPATL' A
#
# COMPACT_ATOMS: atom_id res chain seq x y z
N MET A 1 10.41 6.18 -12.50
CA MET A 1 9.11 6.08 -11.81
C MET A 1 9.29 6.27 -10.31
N PHE A 2 9.89 5.33 -9.55
CA PHE A 2 10.06 5.50 -8.09
C PHE A 2 10.95 6.69 -7.66
N ASP A 3 12.01 7.00 -8.42
CA ASP A 3 12.88 8.16 -8.14
C ASP A 3 12.13 9.50 -8.14
N GLU A 4 11.02 9.60 -8.87
CA GLU A 4 10.20 10.82 -8.95
C GLU A 4 9.15 10.90 -7.84
N MET A 5 8.84 9.77 -7.18
CA MET A 5 7.77 9.70 -6.19
C MET A 5 8.19 10.19 -4.80
N GLY A 6 9.48 10.33 -4.55
CA GLY A 6 10.03 10.88 -3.31
C GLY A 6 9.61 10.07 -2.06
N THR A 7 9.66 10.72 -0.89
CA THR A 7 9.44 10.09 0.42
C THR A 7 8.00 10.24 0.95
N GLY A 8 7.08 10.71 0.11
CA GLY A 8 5.69 11.01 0.46
C GLY A 8 4.80 9.79 0.67
N TRP A 9 5.24 8.78 1.40
CA TRP A 9 4.55 7.51 1.55
C TRP A 9 4.02 7.29 2.97
N ARG A 10 2.84 6.67 3.07
CA ARG A 10 2.27 6.15 4.31
C ARG A 10 1.72 4.75 4.11
N LEU A 11 1.78 3.95 5.16
CA LEU A 11 1.35 2.57 5.19
C LEU A 11 0.23 2.43 6.22
N LEU A 12 -0.88 1.79 5.83
CA LEU A 12 -1.93 1.41 6.76
C LEU A 12 -2.06 -0.12 6.77
N PRO A 13 -1.75 -0.81 7.88
CA PRO A 13 -1.79 -2.26 7.95
C PRO A 13 -3.18 -2.84 7.65
N THR A 14 -3.21 -3.99 6.98
CA THR A 14 -4.40 -4.82 6.76
C THR A 14 -3.98 -6.30 6.62
N ALA A 15 -4.88 -7.16 6.17
CA ALA A 15 -4.57 -8.55 5.84
C ALA A 15 -5.33 -8.99 4.58
N ALA A 16 -4.72 -9.85 3.77
CA ALA A 16 -5.33 -10.41 2.57
C ALA A 16 -4.95 -11.88 2.45
N ASN A 17 -5.90 -12.77 2.15
CA ASN A 17 -5.63 -14.20 1.93
C ASN A 17 -4.79 -14.87 3.05
N ARG A 18 -5.06 -14.50 4.32
CA ARG A 18 -4.31 -14.96 5.52
C ARG A 18 -2.84 -14.51 5.57
N GLN A 19 -2.43 -13.55 4.74
CA GLN A 19 -1.09 -12.98 4.70
C GLN A 19 -1.10 -11.54 5.22
N PRO A 20 0.02 -11.07 5.79
CA PRO A 20 0.21 -9.66 6.11
C PRO A 20 0.10 -8.80 4.85
N ALA A 21 -0.60 -7.68 4.95
CA ALA A 21 -0.76 -6.73 3.87
C ALA A 21 -0.82 -5.29 4.39
N PHE A 22 -0.73 -4.32 3.50
CA PHE A 22 -0.99 -2.92 3.84
C PHE A 22 -1.53 -2.13 2.64
N GLY A 23 -2.35 -1.13 2.94
CA GLY A 23 -2.65 -0.06 2.00
C GLY A 23 -1.47 0.91 1.93
N LEU A 24 -0.94 1.08 0.73
CA LEU A 24 0.10 2.04 0.41
C LEU A 24 -0.56 3.33 -0.08
N TYR A 25 -0.23 4.44 0.59
CA TYR A 25 -0.74 5.76 0.27
C TYR A 25 0.39 6.67 -0.13
N TRP A 26 0.18 7.45 -1.19
CA TRP A 26 1.16 8.38 -1.71
C TRP A 26 0.64 9.81 -1.71
N ARG A 27 1.51 10.73 -1.35
CA ARG A 27 1.30 12.16 -1.49
C ARG A 27 2.30 12.70 -2.50
N GLU A 28 1.78 13.20 -3.61
CA GLU A 28 2.54 13.89 -4.64
C GLU A 28 3.37 15.04 -4.04
N PRO A 29 4.56 15.35 -4.59
CA PRO A 29 5.32 16.52 -4.21
C PRO A 29 4.47 17.80 -4.29
N GLY A 30 4.38 18.56 -3.20
CA GLY A 30 3.54 19.77 -3.10
C GLY A 30 2.05 19.49 -2.84
N GLY A 31 1.60 18.23 -2.87
CA GLY A 31 0.25 17.83 -2.50
C GLY A 31 0.04 17.85 -0.99
N SER A 32 -1.23 17.94 -0.57
CA SER A 32 -1.63 17.98 0.85
C SER A 32 -2.16 16.66 1.41
N ALA A 33 -2.70 15.78 0.56
CA ALA A 33 -3.38 14.54 0.96
C ALA A 33 -2.63 13.29 0.52
N TYR A 34 -2.66 12.23 1.33
CA TYR A 34 -2.12 10.92 0.97
C TYR A 34 -3.23 10.10 0.32
N ARG A 35 -3.14 9.84 -0.98
CA ARG A 35 -4.16 9.12 -1.76
C ARG A 35 -3.85 7.63 -1.82
N ALA A 36 -4.90 6.81 -1.82
CA ALA A 36 -4.79 5.37 -2.05
C ALA A 36 -4.02 5.10 -3.35
N PHE A 37 -2.92 4.35 -3.24
CA PHE A 37 -2.04 4.07 -4.37
C PHE A 37 -2.06 2.58 -4.73
N ALA A 38 -1.87 1.69 -3.76
CA ALA A 38 -1.87 0.25 -4.00
C ALA A 38 -2.14 -0.55 -2.73
N ILE A 39 -2.62 -1.79 -2.88
CA ILE A 39 -2.57 -2.79 -1.81
C ILE A 39 -1.31 -3.63 -2.00
N CYS A 40 -0.52 -3.79 -0.94
CA CYS A 40 0.68 -4.60 -0.95
C CYS A 40 0.49 -5.83 -0.07
N LEU A 41 0.77 -7.01 -0.61
CA LEU A 41 0.80 -8.27 0.13
C LEU A 41 2.25 -8.68 0.36
N LEU A 42 2.54 -9.19 1.56
CA LEU A 42 3.84 -9.73 1.91
C LEU A 42 3.75 -11.26 2.03
N GLY A 43 4.43 -11.95 1.12
CA GLY A 43 4.74 -13.36 1.28
C GLY A 43 5.90 -13.51 2.26
N VAL A 44 5.68 -14.25 3.35
CA VAL A 44 6.67 -14.46 4.41
C VAL A 44 7.05 -15.94 4.46
N ASP A 45 8.36 -16.21 4.53
CA ASP A 45 8.91 -17.54 4.80
C ASP A 45 9.84 -17.46 6.02
N GLY A 46 9.42 -18.07 7.13
CA GLY A 46 10.06 -17.92 8.43
C GLY A 46 10.10 -16.46 8.89
N GLU A 47 11.30 -15.91 9.05
CA GLU A 47 11.55 -14.53 9.48
C GLU A 47 11.85 -13.57 8.31
N ALA A 48 11.77 -14.05 7.07
CA ALA A 48 12.13 -13.30 5.87
C ALA A 48 10.90 -12.98 5.00
N ILE A 49 10.93 -11.82 4.35
CA ILE A 49 10.01 -11.51 3.25
C ILE A 49 10.52 -12.23 2.00
N ALA A 50 9.74 -13.18 1.51
CA ALA A 50 10.05 -13.96 0.32
C ALA A 50 9.47 -13.34 -0.96
N GLU A 51 8.33 -12.65 -0.84
CA GLU A 51 7.62 -12.05 -1.97
C GLU A 51 6.94 -10.74 -1.56
N ILE A 52 6.88 -9.80 -2.51
CA ILE A 52 6.09 -8.58 -2.41
C ILE A 52 5.21 -8.49 -3.66
N ALA A 53 3.89 -8.60 -3.47
CA ALA A 53 2.92 -8.45 -4.55
C ALA A 53 2.17 -7.13 -4.39
N LEU A 54 2.21 -6.28 -5.43
CA LEU A 54 1.61 -4.95 -5.41
C LEU A 54 0.43 -4.88 -6.39
N PHE A 55 -0.74 -4.49 -5.89
CA PHE A 55 -1.97 -4.33 -6.67
C PHE A 55 -2.34 -2.84 -6.73
N GLN A 56 -2.02 -2.19 -7.85
CA GLN A 56 -2.35 -0.79 -8.13
C GLN A 56 -3.79 -0.64 -8.65
N GLN A 57 -4.76 -1.03 -7.82
CA GLN A 57 -6.19 -0.95 -8.10
C GLN A 57 -6.86 -0.22 -6.93
N PRO A 58 -7.04 1.11 -7.02
CA PRO A 58 -7.63 1.93 -5.94
C PRO A 58 -8.98 1.41 -5.45
N GLU A 59 -9.77 0.80 -6.32
CA GLU A 59 -11.06 0.16 -6.01
C GLU A 59 -10.95 -0.97 -4.98
N LEU A 60 -9.80 -1.61 -4.83
CA LEU A 60 -9.59 -2.65 -3.82
C LEU A 60 -9.66 -2.09 -2.40
N PHE A 61 -9.35 -0.81 -2.18
CA PHE A 61 -9.33 -0.22 -0.83
C PHE A 61 -10.69 -0.34 -0.13
N GLU A 62 -11.80 -0.21 -0.87
CA GLU A 62 -13.14 -0.41 -0.34
C GLU A 62 -13.35 -1.85 0.16
N SER A 63 -12.88 -2.85 -0.59
CA SER A 63 -12.94 -4.26 -0.20
C SER A 63 -12.15 -4.57 1.07
N PHE A 64 -11.12 -3.78 1.37
CA PHE A 64 -10.32 -3.88 2.59
C PHE A 64 -10.80 -2.94 3.71
N ALA A 65 -11.94 -2.26 3.53
CA ALA A 65 -12.45 -1.23 4.44
C ALA A 65 -11.42 -0.12 4.75
N LEU A 66 -10.54 0.18 3.79
CA LEU A 66 -9.53 1.23 3.89
C LEU A 66 -10.05 2.53 3.28
N PRO A 67 -9.70 3.71 3.83
CA PRO A 67 -10.13 4.99 3.29
C PRO A 67 -9.45 5.30 1.96
N ALA A 68 -10.10 6.09 1.09
CA ALA A 68 -9.52 6.55 -0.18
C ALA A 68 -8.37 7.56 0.01
N THR A 69 -8.33 8.24 1.16
CA THR A 69 -7.29 9.23 1.52
C THR A 69 -6.99 9.20 3.01
N LEU A 70 -5.73 9.47 3.39
CA LEU A 70 -5.27 9.69 4.77
C LEU A 70 -4.80 11.14 5.01
#